data_AF-A0A453NQS1-F1
#
_entry.id   AF-A0A453NQS1-F1
#
_cell.length_a   1.000
_cell.length_b   1.000
_cell.length_c   1.000
_cell.angle_alpha   90.00
_cell.angle_beta   90.00
_cell.angle_gamma   90.00
#
_symmetry.space_group_name_H-M   'P 1'
#
loop_
_entity.id
_entity.type
_entity.pdbx_description
1 polymer ?
#
loop_
_entity_poly.entity_id
_entity_poly.type
_entity_poly.pdbx_seq_one_letter_code
_entity_poly.pdbx_strand_id
1 'polypeptide(L)'
;MHHLARHSVACFLTRGDLYIHWEQGRDVFERLLIDSDWAINNGNWLWLSCSSFFYQYHRIYSPISFGKKYDPNGDYIRHFIPVLKDMPKEYIYEPWTAPLSVQEKARCIVGKDYPKPVVDHEAASKECRKRMEEAYASNRLGGNPVKGNSSNSSRRKFSDGGQDVPDSSMSKQPR
;
A
#
# COMPACT_ATOMS: atom_id res chain seq x y z
N MET A 1 -4.06 -18.03 -3.33
CA MET A 1 -5.12 -17.10 -3.81
C MET A 1 -4.88 -16.75 -5.27
N HIS A 2 -5.93 -16.49 -6.06
CA HIS A 2 -5.80 -16.15 -7.48
C HIS A 2 -5.00 -14.84 -7.69
N HIS A 3 -4.30 -14.71 -8.83
CA HIS A 3 -3.43 -13.56 -9.13
C HIS A 3 -4.14 -12.20 -9.03
N LEU A 4 -5.37 -12.11 -9.55
CA LEU A 4 -6.16 -10.86 -9.45
C LEU A 4 -6.65 -10.56 -8.02
N ALA A 5 -6.80 -11.57 -7.16
CA ALA A 5 -7.09 -11.33 -5.75
C ALA A 5 -5.87 -10.71 -5.05
N ARG A 6 -4.65 -11.15 -5.40
CA ARG A 6 -3.39 -10.53 -4.94
C ARG A 6 -3.32 -9.06 -5.35
N HIS A 7 -3.68 -8.74 -6.59
CA HIS A 7 -3.74 -7.36 -7.09
C HIS A 7 -4.68 -6.49 -6.26
N SER A 8 -5.89 -6.99 -5.97
CA SER A 8 -6.90 -6.24 -5.22
C SER A 8 -6.42 -5.88 -3.81
N VAL A 9 -5.90 -6.85 -3.05
CA VAL A 9 -5.45 -6.60 -1.67
C VAL A 9 -4.15 -5.80 -1.60
N ALA A 10 -3.22 -5.99 -2.55
CA ALA A 10 -2.00 -5.20 -2.60
C ALA A 10 -2.27 -3.74 -2.97
N CYS A 11 -3.20 -3.49 -3.91
CA CYS A 11 -3.66 -2.16 -4.25
C CYS A 11 -4.32 -1.49 -3.03
N PHE A 12 -5.25 -2.18 -2.36
CA PHE A 12 -5.93 -1.67 -1.16
C PHE A 12 -4.93 -1.26 -0.07
N LEU A 13 -3.97 -2.12 0.26
CA LEU A 13 -2.97 -1.84 1.30
C LEU A 13 -2.07 -0.63 0.97
N THR A 14 -1.67 -0.50 -0.29
CA THR A 14 -0.65 0.48 -0.71
C THR A 14 -1.28 1.72 -1.31
N ARG A 15 -1.12 1.94 -2.62
CA ARG A 15 -1.52 3.15 -3.35
C ARG A 15 -3.03 3.36 -3.51
N GLY A 16 -3.83 2.37 -3.13
CA GLY A 16 -5.28 2.36 -3.36
C GLY A 16 -6.06 3.00 -2.23
N ASP A 17 -5.78 2.63 -0.99
CA ASP A 17 -6.64 3.00 0.15
C ASP A 17 -5.86 3.34 1.42
N LEU A 18 -5.01 2.42 1.91
CA LEU A 18 -4.41 2.57 3.24
C LEU A 18 -3.07 3.32 3.24
N TYR A 19 -2.43 3.46 2.08
CA TYR A 19 -1.12 4.12 1.92
C TYR A 19 -0.02 3.57 2.83
N ILE A 20 -0.04 2.26 3.09
CA ILE A 20 0.96 1.54 3.87
C ILE A 20 2.14 1.13 2.97
N HIS A 21 3.34 1.07 3.56
CA HIS A 21 4.54 0.66 2.84
C HIS A 21 4.42 -0.79 2.32
N TRP A 22 4.79 -1.01 1.05
CA TRP A 22 4.61 -2.29 0.37
C TRP A 22 5.34 -3.45 1.04
N GLU A 23 6.45 -3.19 1.74
CA GLU A 23 7.20 -4.19 2.49
C GLU A 23 6.35 -4.88 3.57
N GLN A 24 5.44 -4.16 4.22
CA GLN A 24 4.55 -4.78 5.22
C GLN A 24 3.61 -5.81 4.59
N GLY A 25 3.11 -5.52 3.39
CA GLY A 25 2.32 -6.47 2.61
C GLY A 25 3.15 -7.65 2.11
N ARG A 26 4.38 -7.37 1.66
CA ARG A 26 5.35 -8.38 1.23
C ARG A 26 5.63 -9.38 2.34
N ASP A 27 5.91 -8.92 3.56
CA ASP A 27 6.22 -9.77 4.72
C ASP A 27 5.02 -10.67 5.10
N VAL A 28 3.79 -10.13 5.01
CA VAL A 28 2.57 -10.92 5.23
C VAL A 28 2.43 -12.02 4.17
N PHE A 29 2.64 -11.69 2.90
CA PHE A 29 2.58 -12.66 1.81
C PHE A 29 3.71 -13.69 1.90
N GLU A 30 4.91 -13.28 2.30
CA GLU A 30 6.07 -14.16 2.46
C GLU A 30 5.81 -15.28 3.47
N ARG A 31 5.08 -14.95 4.55
CA ARG A 31 4.71 -15.91 5.60
C ARG A 31 3.50 -16.78 5.25
N LEU A 32 2.52 -16.24 4.54
CA LEU A 32 1.21 -16.89 4.37
C LEU A 32 1.02 -17.59 3.01
N LEU A 33 1.74 -17.18 1.96
CA LEU A 33 1.64 -17.82 0.67
C LEU A 33 2.44 -19.12 0.65
N ILE A 34 1.76 -20.22 0.31
CA ILE A 34 2.41 -21.51 0.10
C ILE A 34 3.33 -21.53 -1.14
N ASP A 35 3.09 -20.60 -2.06
CA ASP A 35 3.88 -20.37 -3.28
C ASP A 35 4.80 -19.13 -3.14
N SER A 36 5.19 -18.82 -1.90
CA SER A 36 6.11 -17.72 -1.62
C SER A 36 7.47 -17.98 -2.26
N ASP A 37 7.85 -17.11 -3.19
CA ASP A 37 9.18 -17.01 -3.78
C ASP A 37 9.67 -15.57 -3.56
N TRP A 38 10.90 -15.42 -3.09
CA TRP A 38 11.46 -14.12 -2.71
C TRP A 38 11.46 -13.13 -3.89
N ALA A 39 11.91 -13.55 -5.07
CA ALA A 39 12.02 -12.65 -6.22
C ALA A 39 10.64 -12.27 -6.76
N ILE A 40 9.76 -13.26 -6.90
CA ILE A 40 8.41 -13.06 -7.42
C ILE A 40 7.59 -12.19 -6.46
N ASN A 41 7.66 -12.45 -5.16
CA ASN A 41 6.90 -11.70 -4.16
C ASN A 41 7.34 -10.23 -4.14
N ASN A 42 8.65 -9.95 -3.99
CA ASN A 42 9.16 -8.58 -3.99
C ASN A 42 8.86 -7.84 -5.31
N GLY A 43 9.07 -8.49 -6.46
CA GLY A 43 8.80 -7.90 -7.76
C GLY A 43 7.32 -7.51 -7.95
N ASN A 44 6.40 -8.39 -7.54
CA ASN A 44 4.96 -8.11 -7.62
C ASN A 44 4.52 -7.01 -6.66
N TRP A 45 5.08 -6.93 -5.45
CA TRP A 45 4.74 -5.85 -4.52
C TRP A 45 5.22 -4.49 -5.03
N LEU A 46 6.44 -4.41 -5.57
CA LEU A 46 6.95 -3.19 -6.22
C LEU A 46 6.09 -2.76 -7.41
N TRP A 47 5.61 -3.72 -8.21
CA TRP A 47 4.70 -3.48 -9.33
C TRP A 47 3.37 -2.90 -8.84
N LEU A 48 2.72 -3.58 -7.90
CA LEU A 48 1.35 -3.26 -7.48
C LEU A 48 1.25 -1.99 -6.64
N SER A 49 2.30 -1.66 -5.89
CA SER A 49 2.43 -0.38 -5.18
C SER A 49 2.76 0.80 -6.10
N CYS A 50 3.04 0.55 -7.39
CA CYS A 50 3.61 1.53 -8.31
C CYS A 50 4.94 2.12 -7.81
N SER A 51 5.76 1.33 -7.13
CA SER A 51 7.13 1.72 -6.76
C SER A 51 8.11 1.45 -7.90
N SER A 52 7.84 0.44 -8.73
CA SER A 52 8.60 0.13 -9.96
C SER A 52 7.71 -0.61 -10.96
N PHE A 53 8.17 -0.76 -12.20
CA PHE A 53 7.57 -1.53 -13.31
C PHE A 53 6.21 -1.05 -13.85
N PHE A 54 5.31 -0.58 -12.98
CA PHE A 54 3.98 -0.07 -13.35
C PHE A 54 3.73 1.30 -12.74
N TYR A 55 3.47 2.28 -13.62
CA TYR A 55 3.43 3.69 -13.23
C TYR A 55 2.04 4.32 -13.34
N GLN A 56 1.01 3.56 -13.72
CA GLN A 56 -0.36 4.06 -13.84
C GLN A 56 -1.08 4.02 -12.48
N TYR A 57 -0.56 4.74 -11.50
CA TYR A 57 -1.05 4.74 -10.10
C TYR A 57 -2.52 5.15 -9.94
N HIS A 58 -3.08 5.88 -10.91
CA HIS A 58 -4.50 6.26 -10.97
C HIS A 58 -5.45 5.08 -11.22
N ARG A 59 -4.97 3.94 -11.75
CA ARG A 59 -5.78 2.72 -11.95
C ARG A 59 -5.92 1.95 -10.63
N ILE A 60 -6.84 2.38 -9.78
CA ILE A 60 -7.11 1.80 -8.45
C ILE A 60 -8.20 0.73 -8.56
N TYR A 61 -7.98 -0.42 -7.92
CA TYR A 61 -8.99 -1.45 -7.79
C TYR A 61 -10.01 -1.03 -6.72
N SER A 62 -11.30 -1.06 -7.05
CA SER A 62 -12.34 -0.87 -6.04
C SER A 62 -12.52 -2.15 -5.22
N PRO A 63 -12.49 -2.09 -3.87
CA PRO A 63 -12.75 -3.25 -3.02
C PRO A 63 -14.20 -3.75 -3.14
N ILE A 64 -15.09 -2.94 -3.72
CA ILE A 64 -16.52 -3.23 -3.87
C ILE A 64 -16.81 -3.75 -5.28
N SER A 65 -16.57 -2.92 -6.31
CA SER A 65 -17.04 -3.23 -7.67
C SER A 65 -16.23 -4.34 -8.34
N PHE A 66 -14.97 -4.54 -7.93
CA PHE A 66 -14.12 -5.57 -8.51
C PHE A 66 -14.65 -6.98 -8.25
N GLY A 67 -15.00 -7.30 -7.00
CA GLY A 67 -15.57 -8.60 -6.66
C GLY A 67 -16.94 -8.81 -7.32
N LYS A 68 -17.82 -7.81 -7.23
CA LYS A 68 -19.18 -7.83 -7.80
C LYS A 68 -19.20 -8.12 -9.30
N LYS A 69 -18.15 -7.72 -10.04
CA LYS A 69 -18.00 -7.99 -11.47
C LYS A 69 -17.87 -9.49 -11.80
N TYR A 70 -17.18 -10.26 -10.96
CA TYR A 70 -16.88 -11.68 -11.22
C TYR A 70 -17.74 -12.64 -10.40
N ASP A 71 -18.23 -12.19 -9.25
CA ASP A 71 -19.09 -12.96 -8.36
C ASP A 71 -20.23 -12.06 -7.86
N PRO A 72 -21.28 -11.82 -8.69
CA PRO A 72 -22.38 -10.93 -8.34
C PRO A 72 -23.24 -11.43 -7.17
N ASN A 73 -23.22 -12.73 -6.86
CA ASN A 73 -23.97 -13.32 -5.74
C ASN A 73 -23.19 -13.26 -4.41
N GLY A 74 -21.87 -13.08 -4.50
CA GLY A 74 -20.94 -13.05 -3.37
C GLY A 74 -20.69 -14.43 -2.79
N ASP A 75 -20.77 -15.49 -3.60
CA ASP A 75 -20.58 -16.87 -3.16
C ASP A 75 -19.17 -17.09 -2.56
N TYR A 76 -18.15 -16.42 -3.10
CA TYR A 76 -16.80 -16.40 -2.54
C TYR A 76 -16.78 -15.76 -1.14
N ILE A 77 -17.47 -14.63 -0.95
CA ILE A 77 -17.57 -13.97 0.35
C ILE A 77 -18.30 -14.87 1.34
N ARG A 78 -19.41 -15.50 0.95
CA ARG A 78 -20.18 -16.40 1.83
C ARG A 78 -19.37 -17.61 2.27
N HIS A 79 -18.50 -18.11 1.40
CA HIS A 79 -17.61 -19.23 1.71
C HIS A 79 -16.52 -18.84 2.72
N PHE A 80 -15.78 -17.76 2.48
CA PHE A 80 -14.63 -17.37 3.31
C PHE A 80 -15.00 -16.53 4.55
N ILE A 81 -16.16 -15.86 4.54
CA ILE A 81 -16.65 -15.01 5.62
C ILE A 81 -18.05 -15.49 6.04
N PRO A 82 -18.14 -16.61 6.79
CA PRO A 82 -19.41 -17.28 7.07
C PRO A 82 -20.38 -16.45 7.90
N VAL A 83 -19.91 -15.41 8.61
CA VAL A 83 -20.80 -14.47 9.31
C VAL A 83 -21.69 -13.67 8.34
N LEU A 84 -21.28 -13.51 7.08
CA LEU A 84 -22.05 -12.83 6.03
C LEU A 84 -22.87 -13.81 5.16
N LYS A 85 -22.92 -15.10 5.48
CA LYS A 85 -23.53 -16.13 4.61
C LYS A 85 -25.00 -15.88 4.28
N ASP A 86 -25.75 -15.24 5.18
CA ASP A 86 -27.19 -14.97 5.05
C ASP A 86 -27.47 -13.51 4.60
N MET A 87 -26.42 -12.70 4.39
CA MET A 87 -26.56 -11.31 3.93
C MET A 87 -27.11 -11.28 2.50
N PRO A 88 -28.16 -10.51 2.18
CA PRO A 88 -28.69 -10.44 0.82
C PRO A 88 -27.63 -9.99 -0.19
N LYS A 89 -27.73 -10.46 -1.45
CA LYS A 89 -26.74 -10.19 -2.51
C LYS A 89 -26.59 -8.69 -2.78
N GLU A 90 -27.63 -7.90 -2.53
CA GLU A 90 -27.63 -6.45 -2.70
C GLU A 90 -26.61 -5.76 -1.79
N TYR A 91 -26.34 -6.35 -0.61
CA TYR A 91 -25.48 -5.79 0.42
C TYR A 91 -24.21 -6.61 0.67
N ILE A 92 -24.00 -7.74 -0.02
CA ILE A 92 -22.90 -8.66 0.30
C ILE A 92 -21.50 -8.03 0.18
N TYR A 93 -21.33 -7.06 -0.74
CA TYR A 93 -20.09 -6.30 -0.92
C TYR A 93 -20.02 -5.02 -0.07
N GLU A 94 -21.16 -4.58 0.47
CA GLU A 94 -21.31 -3.32 1.22
C GLU A 94 -22.25 -3.49 2.42
N PRO A 95 -21.99 -4.43 3.35
CA PRO A 95 -22.95 -4.81 4.38
C PRO A 95 -23.31 -3.65 5.33
N TRP A 96 -22.45 -2.63 5.44
CA TRP A 96 -22.71 -1.42 6.22
C TRP A 96 -23.83 -0.54 5.65
N THR A 97 -24.20 -0.74 4.38
CA THR A 97 -25.32 -0.03 3.74
C THR A 97 -26.67 -0.73 3.95
N ALA A 98 -26.66 -1.97 4.47
CA ALA A 98 -27.88 -2.70 4.78
C ALA A 98 -28.65 -2.03 5.92
N PRO A 99 -29.99 -1.86 5.80
CA PRO A 99 -30.82 -1.41 6.92
C PRO A 99 -30.66 -2.33 8.14
N LEU A 100 -30.83 -1.79 9.35
CA LEU A 100 -30.68 -2.57 10.58
C LEU A 100 -31.57 -3.83 10.59
N SER A 101 -32.82 -3.72 10.11
CA SER A 101 -33.73 -4.86 10.00
C SER A 101 -33.22 -5.99 9.07
N VAL A 102 -32.47 -5.64 8.03
CA VAL A 102 -31.82 -6.61 7.14
C VAL A 102 -30.64 -7.27 7.84
N GLN A 103 -29.83 -6.49 8.57
CA GLN A 103 -28.70 -6.98 9.34
C GLN A 103 -29.15 -7.97 10.44
N GLU A 104 -30.23 -7.64 11.15
CA GLU A 104 -30.86 -8.51 12.15
C GLU A 104 -31.36 -9.81 11.53
N LYS A 105 -32.07 -9.74 10.39
CA LYS A 105 -32.55 -10.91 9.66
C LYS A 105 -31.41 -11.80 9.14
N ALA A 106 -30.31 -11.20 8.71
CA ALA A 106 -29.10 -11.89 8.29
C ALA A 106 -28.25 -12.40 9.46
N ARG A 107 -28.60 -12.07 10.71
CA ARG A 107 -27.87 -12.40 11.94
C ARG A 107 -26.41 -11.89 11.93
N CYS A 108 -26.21 -10.72 11.35
CA CYS A 108 -24.90 -10.08 11.26
C CYS A 108 -25.06 -8.57 11.39
N ILE A 109 -24.81 -8.04 12.58
CA ILE A 109 -24.82 -6.60 12.87
C ILE A 109 -23.44 -6.01 12.59
N VAL A 110 -23.39 -5.05 11.67
CA VAL A 110 -22.15 -4.35 11.32
C VAL A 110 -21.72 -3.44 12.47
N GLY A 111 -20.44 -3.54 12.86
CA GLY A 111 -19.86 -2.93 14.05
C GLY A 111 -19.85 -3.85 15.28
N LYS A 112 -20.51 -5.02 15.22
CA LYS A 112 -20.52 -6.02 16.27
C LYS A 112 -20.00 -7.37 15.77
N ASP A 113 -20.70 -7.96 14.80
CA ASP A 113 -20.41 -9.30 14.27
C ASP A 113 -19.46 -9.23 13.06
N TYR A 114 -19.55 -8.15 12.28
CA TYR A 114 -18.65 -7.83 11.17
C TYR A 114 -18.21 -6.35 11.27
N PRO A 115 -16.94 -5.99 11.09
CA PRO A 115 -16.49 -4.61 11.29
C PRO A 115 -17.09 -3.64 10.26
N LYS A 116 -17.14 -2.35 10.65
CA LYS A 116 -17.36 -1.26 9.69
C LYS A 116 -16.13 -1.13 8.77
N PRO A 117 -16.27 -0.56 7.56
CA PRO A 117 -15.12 -0.22 6.72
C PRO A 117 -14.08 0.57 7.49
N VAL A 118 -12.81 0.17 7.37
CA VAL A 118 -11.69 0.85 8.03
C VAL A 118 -11.41 2.22 7.42
N VAL A 119 -11.81 2.44 6.16
CA VAL A 119 -11.69 3.69 5.42
C VAL A 119 -12.88 3.88 4.50
N ASP A 120 -13.17 5.14 4.16
CA ASP A 120 -14.03 5.48 3.02
C ASP A 120 -13.21 5.40 1.73
N HIS A 121 -13.55 4.49 0.83
CA HIS A 121 -12.76 4.20 -0.38
C HIS A 121 -12.62 5.42 -1.30
N GLU A 122 -13.67 6.22 -1.47
CA GLU A 122 -13.65 7.35 -2.38
C GLU A 122 -12.70 8.44 -1.87
N ALA A 123 -12.81 8.80 -0.60
CA ALA A 123 -11.91 9.76 0.04
C ALA A 123 -10.46 9.24 0.09
N ALA A 124 -10.27 7.98 0.52
CA ALA A 124 -8.96 7.37 0.68
C ALA A 124 -8.20 7.24 -0.65
N SER A 125 -8.87 6.75 -1.69
CA SER A 125 -8.26 6.59 -3.02
C SER A 125 -7.93 7.92 -3.69
N LYS A 126 -8.73 8.97 -3.44
CA LYS A 126 -8.44 10.33 -3.89
C LYS A 126 -7.19 10.88 -3.21
N GLU A 127 -7.07 10.72 -1.89
CA GLU A 127 -5.91 11.16 -1.13
C GLU A 127 -4.64 10.38 -1.54
N CYS A 128 -4.73 9.06 -1.66
CA CYS A 128 -3.60 8.24 -2.12
C CYS A 128 -3.13 8.66 -3.51
N ARG A 129 -4.05 8.92 -4.44
CA ARG A 129 -3.71 9.38 -5.80
C ARG A 129 -2.97 10.72 -5.78
N LYS A 130 -3.41 11.66 -4.95
CA LYS A 130 -2.75 12.96 -4.76
C LYS A 130 -1.32 12.77 -4.23
N ARG A 131 -1.16 11.97 -3.17
CA ARG A 131 0.17 11.70 -2.58
C ARG A 131 1.11 11.00 -3.56
N MET A 132 0.59 10.06 -4.36
CA MET A 132 1.36 9.42 -5.44
C MET A 132 1.80 10.42 -6.49
N GLU A 133 0.93 11.35 -6.91
CA GLU A 133 1.28 12.40 -7.86
C GLU A 133 2.40 13.30 -7.33
N GLU A 134 2.30 13.75 -6.08
CA GLU A 134 3.34 14.54 -5.40
C GLU A 134 4.67 13.77 -5.30
N ALA A 135 4.64 12.50 -4.89
CA ALA A 135 5.83 11.67 -4.79
C ALA A 135 6.49 11.44 -6.16
N TYR A 136 5.70 11.18 -7.21
CA TYR A 136 6.20 11.02 -8.57
C TYR A 136 6.78 12.33 -9.12
N ALA A 137 6.18 13.48 -8.80
CA ALA A 137 6.72 14.78 -9.19
C ALA A 137 8.07 15.05 -8.50
N SER A 138 8.15 14.78 -7.18
CA SER A 138 9.39 14.93 -6.40
C SER A 138 10.52 14.04 -6.93
N ASN A 139 10.22 12.77 -7.25
CA ASN A 139 11.20 11.83 -7.78
C ASN A 139 11.70 12.23 -9.19
N ARG A 140 10.87 12.87 -10.02
CA ARG A 140 11.31 13.40 -11.33
C ARG A 140 12.24 14.60 -11.19
N LEU A 141 12.08 15.41 -10.15
CA LEU A 141 12.86 16.63 -9.90
C LEU A 141 14.19 16.36 -9.19
N GLY A 142 14.61 15.09 -9.04
CA GLY A 142 15.91 14.74 -8.46
C GLY A 142 15.94 14.64 -6.94
N GLY A 143 14.78 14.53 -6.27
CA GLY A 143 14.68 14.21 -4.85
C GLY A 143 15.39 15.22 -3.94
N ASN A 144 14.84 16.43 -3.79
CA ASN A 144 15.20 17.23 -2.62
C ASN A 144 14.66 16.52 -1.38
N PRO A 145 15.50 16.11 -0.40
CA PRO A 145 15.00 15.47 0.80
C PRO A 145 14.07 16.45 1.50
N VAL A 146 12.81 16.05 1.66
CA VAL A 146 11.84 16.75 2.51
C VAL A 146 12.47 16.80 3.90
N LYS A 147 12.94 17.99 4.31
CA LYS A 147 13.39 18.23 5.67
C LYS A 147 12.19 18.02 6.58
N GLY A 148 12.10 16.83 7.19
CA GLY A 148 11.21 16.61 8.31
C GLY A 148 11.53 17.62 9.40
N ASN A 149 10.52 18.33 9.88
CA ASN A 149 10.63 19.18 11.07
C ASN A 149 11.04 18.32 12.27
N SER A 150 12.34 18.20 12.50
CA SER A 150 12.89 17.79 13.79
C SER A 150 13.24 19.08 14.55
N SER A 151 12.32 19.47 15.41
CA SER A 151 12.60 20.41 16.50
C SER A 151 13.75 19.88 17.36
N ASN A 152 14.69 20.78 17.66
CA ASN A 152 15.72 20.70 18.70
C ASN A 152 16.61 19.45 18.78
N SER A 153 17.85 19.60 18.31
CA SER A 153 19.02 19.22 19.12
C SER A 153 20.26 19.95 18.63
N SER A 154 20.72 20.88 19.46
CA SER A 154 21.97 21.65 19.34
C SER A 154 23.17 20.76 18.98
N ARG A 155 23.86 21.06 17.87
CA ARG A 155 25.16 20.46 17.56
C ARG A 155 26.23 21.55 17.54
N ARG A 156 27.18 21.39 18.47
CA ARG A 156 28.29 22.29 18.79
C ARG A 156 29.20 22.50 17.56
N LYS A 157 29.63 23.75 17.35
CA LYS A 157 30.67 24.13 16.38
C LYS A 157 32.01 23.50 16.80
N PHE A 158 32.64 22.74 15.90
CA PHE A 158 34.08 22.48 15.97
C PHE A 158 34.76 23.42 14.97
N SER A 159 35.74 24.17 15.46
CA SER A 159 36.63 25.04 14.69
C SER A 159 37.70 24.20 14.00
N ASP A 160 37.83 24.37 12.68
CA ASP A 160 38.88 23.76 11.87
C ASP A 160 40.18 24.58 12.02
N GLY A 161 41.22 23.93 12.55
CA GLY A 161 42.57 24.48 12.68
C GLY A 161 43.44 23.81 11.63
N GLY A 162 43.79 24.56 10.59
CA GLY A 162 44.65 24.09 9.51
C GLY A 162 46.07 23.79 9.98
N GLN A 163 46.68 22.80 9.34
CA GLN A 163 48.13 22.70 9.21
C GLN A 163 48.48 22.22 7.80
N ASP A 164 49.29 23.05 7.16
CA ASP A 164 49.96 22.86 5.88
C ASP A 164 50.87 21.62 5.89
N VAL A 165 50.89 20.88 4.78
CA VAL A 165 51.94 19.90 4.48
C VAL A 165 52.52 20.27 3.11
N PRO A 166 53.84 20.50 2.99
CA PRO A 166 54.44 21.03 1.77
C PRO A 166 54.68 19.96 0.70
N ASP A 167 54.61 20.46 -0.53
CA ASP A 167 54.87 19.83 -1.82
C ASP A 167 56.30 19.29 -1.93
N SER A 168 56.46 18.05 -2.42
CA SER A 168 57.74 17.54 -2.91
C SER A 168 57.53 16.78 -4.21
N SER A 169 58.22 17.28 -5.22
CA SER A 169 58.18 16.89 -6.62
C SER A 169 59.25 15.84 -6.96
N MET A 170 59.14 15.31 -8.19
CA MET A 170 60.06 14.42 -8.93
C MET A 170 59.87 12.92 -8.67
N SER A 171 59.79 12.01 -9.64
CA SER A 171 60.05 12.05 -11.09
C SER A 171 59.46 10.80 -11.78
N LYS A 172 58.97 10.95 -13.02
CA LYS A 172 58.81 9.87 -14.03
C LYS A 172 60.20 9.24 -14.30
N GLN A 173 60.43 7.98 -14.69
CA GLN A 173 59.87 7.18 -15.81
C GLN A 173 60.61 5.78 -15.87
N PRO A 174 60.58 4.94 -16.93
CA PRO A 174 59.87 3.64 -16.96
C PRO A 174 60.73 2.36 -17.22
N ARG A 175 60.24 1.20 -16.80
CA ARG A 175 59.95 -0.04 -17.58
C ARG A 175 59.58 -1.16 -16.64
#